data_AF-A0A7X7K6L5-F1
#
_entry.id   AF-A0A7X7K6L5-F1
#
_cell.length_a   1.000
_cell.length_b   1.000
_cell.length_c   1.000
_cell.angle_alpha   90.00
_cell.angle_beta   90.00
_cell.angle_gamma   90.00
#
_symmetry.space_group_name_H-M   'P 1'
#
loop_
_entity.id
_entity.type
_entity.pdbx_description
1 polymer ?
#
loop_
_entity_poly.entity_id
_entity_poly.type
_entity_poly.pdbx_seq_one_letter_code
_entity_poly.pdbx_strand_id
1 'polypeptide(L)'
;MAPAPLAPHPDRLFPADPAVRPIARELYDSVKGLPIISPHGHVDPRLLLDDEPFADPTSLLISPDHYVARLLHASGVPLDHLGVGTSGPLDATASRAAWRTLCEHW
;
A
#
# COMPACT_ATOMS: atom_id res chain seq x y z
N MET A 1 21.24 -12.59 -7.58
CA MET A 1 20.09 -13.39 -8.01
C MET A 1 19.02 -12.41 -8.45
N ALA A 2 18.46 -12.51 -9.66
CA ALA A 2 17.35 -11.64 -10.04
C ALA A 2 16.16 -11.92 -9.09
N PRO A 3 15.39 -10.89 -8.68
CA PRO A 3 14.22 -11.12 -7.85
C PRO A 3 13.25 -12.06 -8.57
N ALA A 4 12.66 -13.01 -7.84
CA ALA A 4 11.62 -13.86 -8.39
C ALA A 4 10.44 -12.99 -8.84
N PRO A 5 9.78 -13.30 -9.96
CA PRO A 5 8.65 -12.53 -10.43
C PRO A 5 7.51 -12.54 -9.40
N LEU A 6 6.89 -11.38 -9.18
CA LEU A 6 5.72 -11.26 -8.32
C LEU A 6 4.55 -12.02 -8.96
N ALA A 7 4.14 -13.14 -8.33
CA ALA A 7 3.06 -14.00 -8.82
C ALA A 7 2.06 -14.32 -7.69
N PRO A 8 1.21 -13.34 -7.28
CA PRO A 8 0.22 -13.58 -6.25
C PRO A 8 -0.75 -14.66 -6.71
N HIS A 9 -0.88 -15.73 -5.92
CA HIS A 9 -1.74 -16.86 -6.25
C HIS A 9 -3.20 -16.39 -6.41
N PRO A 10 -3.96 -16.90 -7.41
CA PRO A 10 -5.36 -16.54 -7.58
C PRO A 10 -6.23 -16.90 -6.36
N ASP A 11 -5.79 -17.91 -5.59
CA ASP A 11 -6.49 -18.40 -4.37
C ASP A 11 -5.88 -17.84 -3.08
N ARG A 12 -5.15 -16.74 -3.14
CA ARG A 12 -4.61 -16.10 -1.93
C ARG A 12 -5.74 -15.85 -0.93
N LEU A 13 -5.46 -16.10 0.35
CA LEU A 13 -6.41 -15.97 1.47
C LEU A 13 -7.56 -17.00 1.47
N PHE A 14 -7.68 -17.90 0.48
CA PHE A 14 -8.64 -19.02 0.56
C PHE A 14 -8.13 -20.11 1.52
N PRO A 15 -9.04 -20.91 2.11
CA PRO A 15 -8.66 -22.04 2.94
C PRO A 15 -7.73 -23.03 2.22
N ALA A 16 -6.76 -23.57 2.96
CA ALA A 16 -5.82 -24.56 2.44
C ALA A 16 -6.52 -25.89 2.11
N ASP A 17 -7.58 -26.24 2.84
CA ASP A 17 -8.38 -27.46 2.67
C ASP A 17 -8.93 -27.58 1.23
N PRO A 18 -8.58 -28.65 0.48
CA PRO A 18 -9.00 -28.83 -0.90
C PRO A 18 -10.50 -29.06 -1.08
N ALA A 19 -11.23 -29.50 -0.04
CA ALA A 19 -12.68 -29.63 -0.08
C ALA A 19 -13.38 -28.28 0.11
N VAL A 20 -12.76 -27.34 0.84
CA VAL A 20 -13.34 -26.02 1.14
C VAL A 20 -12.97 -24.97 0.09
N ARG A 21 -11.76 -25.03 -0.46
CA ARG A 21 -11.25 -24.04 -1.42
C ARG A 21 -12.16 -23.84 -2.66
N PRO A 22 -12.75 -24.89 -3.27
CA PRO A 22 -13.68 -24.71 -4.39
C PRO A 22 -14.90 -23.87 -4.02
N ILE A 23 -15.43 -24.05 -2.80
CA ILE A 23 -16.57 -23.28 -2.30
C ILE A 23 -16.18 -21.80 -2.14
N ALA A 24 -15.01 -21.52 -1.55
CA ALA A 24 -14.50 -20.15 -1.42
C ALA A 24 -14.33 -19.48 -2.79
N ARG A 25 -13.83 -20.23 -3.78
CA ARG A 25 -13.69 -19.74 -5.16
C ARG A 25 -15.04 -19.39 -5.78
N GLU A 26 -16.01 -20.29 -5.69
CA GLU A 26 -17.35 -20.07 -6.25
C GLU A 26 -18.00 -18.81 -5.68
N LEU A 27 -17.95 -18.65 -4.36
CA LEU A 27 -18.46 -17.47 -3.68
C LEU A 27 -17.74 -16.19 -4.13
N TYR A 28 -16.40 -16.21 -4.16
CA TYR A 28 -15.62 -15.05 -4.61
C TYR A 28 -15.89 -14.69 -6.08
N ASP A 29 -15.96 -15.69 -6.97
CA ASP A 29 -16.23 -15.47 -8.39
C ASP A 29 -17.61 -14.83 -8.64
N SER A 30 -18.58 -15.11 -7.77
CA SER A 30 -19.91 -14.48 -7.83
C SER A 30 -19.92 -12.99 -7.43
N VAL A 31 -18.91 -12.52 -6.69
CA VAL A 31 -18.92 -11.14 -6.11
C VAL A 31 -17.75 -10.26 -6.55
N LYS A 32 -16.64 -10.81 -7.05
CA LYS A 32 -15.39 -10.06 -7.33
C LYS A 32 -15.54 -8.93 -8.36
N GLY A 33 -16.59 -8.97 -9.19
CA GLY A 33 -16.90 -7.97 -10.20
C GLY A 33 -17.91 -6.90 -9.76
N LEU A 34 -18.41 -6.98 -8.52
CA LEU A 34 -19.36 -5.99 -8.01
C LEU A 34 -18.66 -4.64 -7.72
N PRO A 35 -19.38 -3.51 -7.80
CA PRO A 35 -18.83 -2.21 -7.42
C PRO A 35 -18.40 -2.17 -5.95
N ILE A 36 -17.31 -1.48 -5.67
CA ILE A 36 -16.91 -1.18 -4.30
C ILE A 36 -17.82 -0.09 -3.74
N ILE A 37 -18.52 -0.40 -2.65
CA ILE A 37 -19.24 0.58 -1.84
C ILE A 37 -18.36 0.87 -0.63
N SER A 38 -17.79 2.08 -0.57
CA SER A 38 -16.97 2.55 0.55
C SER A 38 -17.72 3.64 1.32
N PRO A 39 -18.60 3.26 2.28
CA PRO A 39 -19.49 4.21 2.95
C PRO A 39 -18.76 5.07 4.00
N HIS A 40 -17.49 4.77 4.27
CA HIS A 40 -16.65 5.49 5.22
C HIS A 40 -15.19 5.44 4.76
N GLY A 41 -14.53 6.58 4.73
CA GLY A 41 -13.13 6.71 4.32
C GLY A 41 -12.58 8.10 4.61
N HIS A 42 -11.26 8.24 4.43
CA HIS A 42 -10.52 9.47 4.73
C HIS A 42 -9.69 9.96 3.53
N VAL A 43 -10.12 9.64 2.31
CA VAL A 43 -9.51 10.21 1.10
C VAL A 43 -9.80 11.71 1.07
N ASP A 44 -8.76 12.51 0.85
CA ASP A 44 -8.94 13.96 0.68
C ASP A 44 -9.79 14.23 -0.58
N PRO A 45 -10.97 14.89 -0.46
CA PRO A 45 -11.82 15.18 -1.60
C PRO A 45 -11.15 16.02 -2.67
N ARG A 46 -10.11 16.81 -2.33
CA ARG A 46 -9.35 17.59 -3.31
C ARG A 46 -8.65 16.72 -4.34
N LEU A 47 -8.23 15.51 -3.98
CA LEU A 47 -7.62 14.58 -4.94
C LEU A 47 -8.57 14.24 -6.09
N LEU A 48 -9.88 14.16 -5.81
CA LEU A 48 -10.90 13.86 -6.82
C LEU A 48 -11.33 15.12 -7.58
N LEU A 49 -11.34 16.27 -6.92
CA LEU A 49 -11.74 17.54 -7.52
C LEU A 49 -10.68 18.07 -8.48
N ASP A 50 -9.41 18.04 -8.06
CA ASP A 50 -8.29 18.64 -8.78
C ASP A 50 -7.77 17.67 -9.88
N ASP A 51 -7.92 16.35 -9.71
CA ASP A 51 -7.48 15.30 -10.65
C ASP A 51 -6.00 15.41 -11.08
N GLU A 52 -5.17 15.94 -10.18
CA GLU A 52 -3.74 16.10 -10.42
C GLU A 52 -2.97 14.79 -10.17
N PRO A 53 -1.90 14.52 -10.93
CA PRO A 53 -1.11 13.31 -10.75
C PRO A 53 -0.36 13.31 -9.42
N PHE A 54 -0.22 12.12 -8.82
CA PHE A 54 0.67 11.94 -7.67
C PHE A 54 2.13 12.19 -8.07
N ALA A 55 2.86 12.89 -7.22
CA ALA A 55 4.23 13.31 -7.52
C ALA A 55 5.23 12.15 -7.53
N ASP A 56 5.15 11.25 -6.54
CA ASP A 56 6.08 10.14 -6.34
C ASP A 56 5.46 9.02 -5.46
N PRO A 57 6.06 7.81 -5.40
CA PRO A 57 5.50 6.73 -4.60
C PRO A 57 5.64 6.94 -3.08
N THR A 58 6.58 7.76 -2.60
CA THR A 58 6.75 8.01 -1.17
C THR A 58 5.58 8.83 -0.61
N SER A 59 5.22 9.91 -1.30
CA SER A 59 4.10 10.79 -0.97
C SER A 59 2.73 10.09 -1.09
N LEU A 60 2.63 9.02 -1.88
CA LEU A 60 1.40 8.24 -2.04
C LEU A 60 1.33 7.03 -1.08
N LEU A 61 2.40 6.26 -0.93
CA LEU A 61 2.38 4.93 -0.30
C LEU A 61 3.09 4.87 1.06
N ILE A 62 3.92 5.86 1.42
CA ILE A 62 4.71 5.84 2.65
C ILE A 62 4.27 6.94 3.60
N SER A 63 4.47 8.21 3.23
CA SER A 63 4.24 9.35 4.10
C SER A 63 2.81 9.45 4.67
N PRO A 64 1.74 9.16 3.90
CA PRO A 64 0.37 9.21 4.44
C PRO A 64 -0.05 7.91 5.16
N ASP A 65 0.67 6.80 4.98
CA ASP A 65 0.30 5.50 5.54
C ASP A 65 0.99 5.25 6.89
N HIS A 66 0.25 5.49 7.97
CA HIS A 66 0.74 5.28 9.32
C HIS A 66 1.04 3.81 9.65
N TYR A 67 0.50 2.82 8.93
CA TYR A 67 0.89 1.42 9.15
C TYR A 67 2.31 1.16 8.65
N VAL A 68 2.63 1.63 7.44
CA VAL A 68 3.97 1.54 6.85
C VAL A 68 4.96 2.33 7.70
N ALA A 69 4.64 3.58 8.02
CA ALA A 69 5.51 4.43 8.82
C ALA A 69 5.76 3.85 10.22
N ARG A 70 4.73 3.27 10.87
CA ARG A 70 4.87 2.62 12.17
C ARG A 70 5.79 1.41 12.13
N LEU A 71 5.71 0.58 11.09
CA LEU A 71 6.57 -0.60 10.96
C LEU A 71 8.02 -0.21 10.68
N LEU A 72 8.27 0.76 9.81
CA LEU A 72 9.63 1.26 9.56
C LEU A 72 10.22 1.93 10.81
N HIS A 73 9.41 2.71 11.53
CA HIS A 73 9.84 3.32 12.78
C HIS A 73 10.15 2.28 13.87
N ALA A 74 9.34 1.23 13.98
CA ALA A 74 9.62 0.11 14.89
C ALA A 74 10.93 -0.62 14.55
N SER A 75 11.37 -0.57 13.29
CA SER A 75 12.67 -1.07 12.82
C SER A 75 13.82 -0.05 12.96
N GLY A 76 13.58 1.11 13.59
CA GLY A 76 14.60 2.11 13.89
C GLY A 76 14.71 3.27 12.89
N VAL A 77 13.79 3.39 11.94
CA VAL A 77 13.79 4.50 10.96
C VAL A 77 13.14 5.75 11.57
N PRO A 78 13.81 6.91 11.59
CA PRO A 78 13.20 8.17 12.03
C PRO A 78 11.97 8.57 11.20
N LEU A 79 10.92 9.10 11.84
CA LEU A 79 9.66 9.46 11.17
C LEU A 79 9.82 10.59 10.14
N ASP A 80 10.70 11.55 10.41
CA ASP A 80 11.01 12.66 9.51
C ASP A 80 11.69 12.18 8.21
N HIS A 81 12.47 11.11 8.27
CA HIS A 81 13.02 10.45 7.07
C HIS A 81 11.94 9.85 6.16
N LEU A 82 10.73 9.64 6.69
CA LEU A 82 9.56 9.15 5.96
C LEU A 82 8.57 10.27 5.59
N GLY A 83 8.92 11.53 5.89
CA GLY A 83 8.04 12.69 5.65
C GLY A 83 6.89 12.82 6.66
N VAL A 84 6.96 12.11 7.80
CA VAL A 84 5.95 12.20 8.86
C VAL A 84 6.33 13.31 9.82
N GLY A 85 5.42 14.27 10.02
CA GLY A 85 5.64 15.40 10.94
C GLY A 85 6.52 16.52 10.38
N THR A 86 6.90 16.47 9.11
CA THR A 86 7.62 17.57 8.42
C THR A 86 6.67 18.71 8.08
N SER A 87 7.18 19.94 7.95
CA SER A 87 6.39 21.14 7.60
C SER A 87 5.97 21.19 6.12
N GLY A 88 6.30 20.18 5.34
CA GLY A 88 6.01 20.09 3.91
C GLY A 88 6.53 18.78 3.31
N PRO A 89 6.29 18.56 2.00
CA PRO A 89 6.74 17.37 1.29
C PRO A 89 8.26 17.23 1.35
N LEU A 90 8.73 15.98 1.32
CA LEU A 90 10.15 15.69 1.11
C LEU A 90 10.58 16.19 -0.28
N ASP A 91 11.83 16.67 -0.37
CA ASP A 91 12.42 16.90 -1.69
C ASP A 91 12.63 15.58 -2.46
N ALA A 92 12.93 15.67 -3.75
CA ALA A 92 13.07 14.50 -4.60
C ALA A 92 14.18 13.53 -4.14
N THR A 93 15.23 14.02 -3.48
CA THR A 93 16.35 13.18 -3.02
C THR A 93 15.96 12.43 -1.75
N ALA A 94 15.35 13.12 -0.78
CA ALA A 94 14.82 12.54 0.44
C ALA A 94 13.67 11.57 0.14
N SER A 95 12.77 11.91 -0.78
CA SER A 95 11.68 11.03 -1.22
C SER A 95 12.21 9.70 -1.79
N ARG A 96 13.25 9.74 -2.64
CA ARG A 96 13.92 8.51 -3.12
C ARG A 96 14.63 7.74 -2.01
N ALA A 97 15.16 8.43 -1.00
CA ALA A 97 15.80 7.77 0.14
C ALA A 97 14.77 7.03 1.03
N ALA A 98 13.61 7.64 1.27
CA ALA A 98 12.50 6.99 1.96
C ALA A 98 12.01 5.74 1.20
N TRP A 99 11.88 5.84 -0.13
CA TRP A 99 11.52 4.69 -0.96
C TRP A 99 12.55 3.55 -0.88
N ARG A 100 13.85 3.85 -0.96
CA ARG A 100 14.90 2.85 -0.76
C ARG A 100 14.83 2.22 0.63
N THR A 101 14.56 3.01 1.65
CA THR A 101 14.41 2.53 3.02
C THR A 101 13.26 1.52 3.12
N LEU A 102 12.11 1.78 2.49
CA LEU A 102 11.03 0.79 2.39
C LEU A 102 11.51 -0.50 1.71
N CYS A 103 12.19 -0.39 0.56
CA CYS A 103 12.68 -1.56 -0.18
C CYS A 103 13.71 -2.39 0.61
N GLU A 104 14.54 -1.75 1.44
CA GLU A 104 15.52 -2.44 2.31
C GLU A 104 14.86 -3.18 3.48
N HIS A 105 13.61 -2.84 3.82
CA HIS A 105 12.82 -3.42 4.90
C HIS A 105 11.61 -4.26 4.42
N TRP A 106 11.51 -4.52 3.11
CA TRP A 106 10.40 -5.25 2.49
C TRP A 106 10.66 -6.77 2.43
#